data_AF-A0A661VR59-F1
#
_entry.id   AF-A0A661VR59-F1
#
_cell.length_a   1.000
_cell.length_b   1.000
_cell.length_c   1.000
_cell.angle_alpha   90.00
_cell.angle_beta   90.00
_cell.angle_gamma   90.00
#
_symmetry.space_group_name_H-M   'P 1'
#
loop_
_entity.id
_entity.type
_entity.pdbx_description
1 polymer ?
#
loop_
_entity_poly.entity_id
_entity_poly.type
_entity_poly.pdbx_seq_one_letter_code
_entity_poly.pdbx_strand_id
1 'polypeptide(L)' 'MSILHVRNVPENLYLQLKKRADAQRRSLSAEVITLLAWAIEEAERRPVLTLEAIRRRRTFNPAEAGAPDSTTLLREDRER' A
#
# COMPACT_ATOMS: atom_id res chain seq x y z
N MET A 1 21.53 -20.93 2.09
CA MET A 1 20.93 -20.32 3.30
C MET A 1 21.45 -18.89 3.36
N SER A 2 20.58 -17.89 3.27
CA SER A 2 20.98 -16.48 3.38
C SER A 2 20.86 -16.03 4.83
N ILE A 3 21.82 -15.23 5.29
CA ILE A 3 21.82 -14.66 6.64
C ILE A 3 21.67 -13.15 6.50
N LEU A 4 20.65 -12.59 7.16
CA LEU A 4 20.42 -11.15 7.22
C LEU A 4 20.92 -10.62 8.57
N HIS A 5 21.91 -9.74 8.54
CA HIS A 5 22.38 -9.02 9.71
C HIS A 5 21.79 -7.61 9.75
N VAL A 6 20.95 -7.33 10.74
CA VAL A 6 20.41 -5.98 10.99
C VAL A 6 21.19 -5.37 12.15
N ARG A 7 21.78 -4.19 11.93
CA ARG A 7 22.52 -3.44 12.95
C ARG A 7 21.67 -2.29 13.48
N ASN A 8 21.98 -1.85 14.70
CA ASN A 8 21.33 -0.71 15.36
C ASN A 8 19.81 -0.86 15.50
N VAL A 9 19.34 -2.07 15.81
CA VAL A 9 17.93 -2.30 16.14
C VAL A 9 17.64 -1.60 17.47
N PRO A 10 16.68 -0.67 17.52
CA PRO A 10 16.27 -0.03 18.78
C PRO A 10 15.86 -1.08 19.82
N GLU A 11 16.28 -0.90 21.07
CA GLU A 11 16.02 -1.88 22.14
C GLU A 11 14.52 -2.11 22.36
N ASN A 12 13.72 -1.03 22.28
CA ASN A 12 12.27 -1.12 22.38
C ASN A 12 11.65 -2.01 21.30
N LEU A 13 12.15 -1.95 20.07
CA LEU A 13 11.68 -2.76 18.95
C LEU A 13 12.07 -4.23 19.14
N TYR A 14 13.32 -4.48 19.57
CA TYR A 14 13.76 -5.83 19.91
C TYR A 14 12.89 -6.47 20.99
N LEU A 15 12.58 -5.73 22.07
CA LEU A 15 11.72 -6.22 23.14
C LEU A 15 10.29 -6.51 22.67
N GLN A 16 9.72 -5.68 21.79
CA GLN A 16 8.39 -5.91 21.22
C GLN A 16 8.37 -7.17 20.34
N LEU A 17 9.39 -7.36 19.50
CA LEU A 17 9.54 -8.56 18.67
C LEU A 17 9.65 -9.82 19.54
N LYS A 18 10.43 -9.76 20.63
CA LYS A 18 10.59 -10.87 21.57
C LYS A 18 9.27 -11.23 22.25
N LYS A 19 8.56 -10.25 22.81
CA LYS A 19 7.24 -10.47 23.44
C LYS A 19 6.24 -11.10 22.47
N ARG A 20 6.25 -10.66 21.22
CA ARG A 20 5.37 -11.19 20.17
C ARG A 20 5.73 -12.62 19.79
N ALA A 21 7.02 -12.93 19.66
CA ALA A 21 7.52 -14.28 19.39
C ALA A 21 7.12 -15.25 20.52
N ASP A 22 7.29 -14.83 21.78
CA ASP A 22 6.88 -15.61 22.96
C ASP A 22 5.36 -15.88 22.96
N ALA A 23 4.55 -14.85 22.65
CA ALA A 23 3.09 -14.99 22.55
C ALA A 23 2.66 -15.96 21.45
N GLN A 24 3.39 -16.01 20.33
CA GLN A 24 3.14 -16.96 19.24
C GLN A 24 3.82 -18.32 19.41
N ARG A 25 4.55 -18.54 20.52
CA ARG A 25 5.37 -19.75 20.77
C ARG A 25 6.35 -20.04 19.62
N ARG A 26 6.97 -19.00 19.08
CA ARG A 26 7.93 -19.08 17.97
C ARG A 26 9.28 -18.55 18.41
N SER A 27 10.34 -18.99 17.73
CA SER A 27 11.65 -18.36 17.89
C SER A 27 11.61 -16.93 17.34
N LEU A 28 12.46 -16.05 17.88
CA LEU A 28 12.56 -14.66 17.41
C LEU A 28 12.86 -14.60 15.91
N SER A 29 13.78 -15.45 15.42
CA SER A 29 14.11 -15.51 13.99
C SER A 29 12.90 -15.90 13.13
N ALA A 30 12.09 -16.87 13.59
CA ALA A 30 10.88 -17.28 12.86
C ALA A 30 9.80 -16.18 12.82
N GLU A 31 9.64 -15.45 13.92
CA GLU A 31 8.72 -14.31 13.97
C GLU A 31 9.19 -13.18 13.04
N VAL A 32 10.48 -12.86 13.04
CA VAL A 32 11.06 -11.85 12.15
C VAL A 32 10.87 -12.23 10.68
N ILE A 33 11.11 -13.49 10.30
CA ILE A 33 10.87 -13.97 8.94
C ILE A 33 9.39 -13.82 8.56
N THR A 34 8.49 -14.18 9.47
CA THR A 34 7.04 -14.06 9.24
C THR A 34 6.62 -12.61 9.02
N LEU A 35 7.13 -11.68 9.84
CA LEU A 35 6.84 -10.26 9.70
C LEU A 35 7.41 -9.68 8.41
N LEU A 36 8.62 -10.07 8.01
CA LEU A 36 9.22 -9.63 6.76
C LEU A 36 8.44 -10.14 5.53
N ALA A 37 8.02 -11.40 5.54
CA ALA A 37 7.20 -11.96 4.47
C ALA A 37 5.86 -11.22 4.35
N TRP A 38 5.18 -11.00 5.48
CA TRP A 38 3.92 -10.23 5.50
C TRP A 38 4.11 -8.78 5.03
N ALA A 39 5.20 -8.13 5.42
CA ALA A 39 5.49 -6.75 5.01
C ALA A 39 5.73 -6.63 3.50
N ILE A 40 6.37 -7.63 2.87
CA ILE A 40 6.56 -7.68 1.41
C ILE A 40 5.21 -7.82 0.72
N GLU A 41 4.38 -8.79 1.13
CA GLU A 41 3.06 -8.99 0.54
C GLU A 41 2.18 -7.74 0.68
N GLU A 42 2.19 -7.10 1.84
CA GLU A 42 1.42 -5.87 2.10
C GLU A 42 1.93 -4.70 1.25
N ALA A 43 3.26 -4.56 1.10
CA ALA A 43 3.86 -3.55 0.24
C ALA A 43 3.49 -3.74 -1.23
N GLU A 44 3.31 -4.99 -1.69
CA GLU A 44 2.86 -5.31 -3.05
C GLU A 44 1.34 -5.14 -3.24
N ARG A 45 0.52 -5.37 -2.20
CA ARG A 45 -0.94 -5.16 -2.26
C ARG A 45 -1.33 -3.69 -2.34
N ARG A 46 -0.62 -2.81 -1.64
CA ARG A 46 -0.90 -1.35 -1.63
C ARG A 46 -0.90 -0.69 -3.02
N PRO A 47 0.07 -0.90 -3.91
CA PRO A 47 0.03 -0.35 -5.26
C PRO A 47 -1.14 -0.91 -6.08
N VAL A 48 -1.50 -2.19 -5.91
CA VAL A 48 -2.66 -2.78 -6.59
C VAL A 48 -3.96 -2.12 -6.14
N LEU A 49 -4.18 -1.97 -4.83
CA LEU A 49 -5.37 -1.30 -4.29
C LEU A 49 -5.45 0.18 -4.69
N THR A 50 -4.30 0.87 -4.78
CA THR A 50 -4.24 2.26 -5.23
C THR A 50 -4.59 2.38 -6.70
N LEU A 51 -4.08 1.47 -7.55
CA LEU A 51 -4.41 1.43 -8.98
C LEU A 51 -5.87 1.04 -9.21
N GLU A 52 -6.43 0.11 -8.45
CA GLU A 52 -7.85 -0.21 -8.49
C GLU A 52 -8.73 0.96 -8.06
N ALA A 53 -8.36 1.69 -7.01
CA ALA A 53 -9.07 2.90 -6.59
C ALA A 53 -9.03 4.00 -7.68
N ILE A 54 -7.89 4.16 -8.37
CA ILE A 54 -7.77 5.07 -9.52
C ILE A 54 -8.63 4.58 -10.70
N ARG A 55 -8.64 3.27 -11.00
CA ARG A 55 -9.47 2.69 -12.08
C ARG A 55 -10.96 2.87 -11.81
N ARG A 56 -11.43 2.66 -10.57
CA ARG A 56 -12.83 2.93 -10.17
C ARG A 56 -13.21 4.41 -10.22
N ARG A 57 -12.25 5.33 -10.09
CA ARG A 57 -12.51 6.77 -10.29
C ARG A 57 -12.60 7.15 -11.77
N ARG A 58 -11.95 6.39 -12.66
CA ARG A 58 -12.01 6.62 -14.11
C ARG A 58 -13.30 6.12 -14.77
N THR A 59 -14.16 5.40 -14.06
CA THR A 59 -15.52 5.10 -14.53
C THR A 59 -16.51 6.24 -14.32
N PHE A 60 -16.03 7.47 -14.10
CA PHE A 60 -16.88 8.65 -14.23
C PHE A 60 -17.23 8.81 -15.71
N ASN A 61 -18.47 8.46 -16.08
CA ASN A 61 -19.03 8.70 -17.39
C ASN A 61 -19.69 10.11 -17.39
N PRO A 62 -19.09 11.13 -18.02
CA PRO A 62 -19.63 12.49 -18.01
C PRO A 62 -21.04 12.56 -18.60
N ALA A 63 -21.35 11.69 -19.57
CA ALA A 63 -22.64 11.62 -20.22
C ALA A 63 -23.77 11.14 -19.28
N GLU A 64 -23.47 10.23 -18.34
CA GLU A 64 -24.44 9.78 -17.32
C GLU A 64 -24.65 10.82 -16.21
N ALA A 65 -23.64 11.67 -15.95
CA ALA A 65 -23.69 12.72 -14.94
C ALA A 65 -24.31 14.04 -15.45
N GLY A 66 -24.76 14.09 -16.72
CA GLY A 66 -25.28 15.31 -17.34
C GLY A 66 -24.23 16.41 -17.50
N ALA A 67 -22.95 16.06 -17.43
CA ALA A 67 -21.86 17.02 -17.60
C ALA A 67 -21.74 17.37 -19.09
N PRO A 68 -21.65 18.66 -19.44
CA PRO A 68 -21.42 19.09 -20.82
C PRO A 68 -20.08 18.52 -21.31
N ASP A 69 -20.00 18.21 -22.60
CA ASP A 69 -18.78 17.69 -23.19
C ASP A 69 -17.62 18.66 -22.95
N SER A 70 -16.50 18.14 -22.48
CA SER A 70 -15.27 18.91 -22.29
C SER A 70 -14.88 19.72 -23.53
N THR A 71 -15.21 19.24 -24.72
CA THR A 71 -14.91 19.95 -25.98
C THR A 71 -15.81 21.17 -26.22
N THR A 72 -17.04 21.19 -25.69
CA THR A 72 -17.93 22.37 -25.81
C THR A 72 -17.47 23.48 -24.87
N LEU A 73 -17.08 23.13 -23.63
CA LEU A 73 -16.56 24.09 -22.66
C LEU A 73 -15.25 24.75 -23.11
N LEU A 74 -14.35 23.98 -23.73
CA LEU A 74 -13.10 24.52 -24.27
C LEU A 74 -13.30 25.44 -25.48
N ARG A 75 -14.42 25.31 -26.19
CA ARG A 75 -14.76 26.18 -27.33
C ARG A 75 -15.35 27.50 -26.85
N GLU A 76 -16.25 27.46 -25.88
CA GLU A 76 -16.83 28.66 -25.24
C GLU A 76 -15.75 29.56 -24.61
N ASP A 77 -14.73 28.97 -24.00
CA ASP A 77 -13.62 29.72 -23.39
C ASP A 77 -12.67 30.34 -24.43
N ARG A 78 -12.60 29.78 -25.65
CA ARG A 78 -11.79 30.32 -26.76
C ARG A 78 -12.49 31.40 -27.56
N GLU A 79 -13.82 31.48 -27.48
CA GLU A 79 -14.63 32.51 -28.14
C GLU A 79 -14.86 33.74 -27.25
N ARG A 80 -14.22 33.77 -26.07
CA ARG A 80 -14.22 34.90 -25.12
C ARG A 80 -13.01 35.80 -25.31
#